data_AF-A0A0C3C169-F1
#
_entry.id   AF-A0A0C3C169-F1
#
_cell.length_a   1.000
_cell.length_b   1.000
_cell.length_c   1.000
_cell.angle_alpha   90.00
_cell.angle_beta   90.00
_cell.angle_gamma   90.00
#
_symmetry.space_group_name_H-M   'P 1'
#
loop_
_entity.id
_entity.type
_entity.pdbx_description
1 polymer ?
#
loop_
_entity_poly.entity_id
_entity_poly.type
_entity_poly.pdbx_seq_one_letter_code
_entity_poly.pdbx_strand_id
1 'polypeptide(L)'
;MFFKSIAIVLLLKAVAVQVNGIPLRVVGPGEGSPDEIKRVKDATADAHGLVEKMETVHAAAQAGDAGAMAKVRGAFGVAPNMAGIGTNIQTLKGGKFKMGEAKNPNMLGPGAYNPNTDKVELGSGFHLGTTPEQRAGQILHESSHAVLGTKDVFNKHGQPTDQQKATNAGDKTGYRDSNLEEMKSNPAFSQNLHQNADSWRVFGDLCRRELERRAYEETDLVKVSSSLFFALFRFLFLTILFSFL
;
A
#
# COMPACT_ATOMS: atom_id res chain seq x y z
N MET A 1 -21.62 42.19 -34.00
CA MET A 1 -20.59 41.19 -34.37
C MET A 1 -19.45 41.29 -33.39
N PHE A 2 -19.27 40.34 -32.47
CA PHE A 2 -17.98 40.07 -31.78
C PHE A 2 -18.15 38.76 -31.00
N PHE A 3 -17.85 37.63 -31.65
CA PHE A 3 -17.69 36.35 -30.96
C PHE A 3 -16.27 36.31 -30.39
N LYS A 4 -16.15 36.40 -29.07
CA LYS A 4 -14.90 36.10 -28.36
C LYS A 4 -14.75 34.58 -28.27
N SER A 5 -13.91 34.04 -29.14
CA SER A 5 -13.46 32.64 -29.07
C SER A 5 -12.62 32.44 -27.81
N ILE A 6 -13.17 31.74 -26.82
CA ILE A 6 -12.43 31.22 -25.67
C ILE A 6 -11.68 29.98 -26.17
N ALA A 7 -10.40 30.15 -26.49
CA ALA A 7 -9.49 29.05 -26.74
C ALA A 7 -9.15 28.38 -25.40
N ILE A 8 -9.82 27.27 -25.11
CA ILE A 8 -9.45 26.35 -24.04
C ILE A 8 -8.12 25.69 -24.44
N VAL A 9 -7.03 26.15 -23.84
CA VAL A 9 -5.71 25.51 -23.94
C VAL A 9 -5.73 24.27 -23.04
N LEU A 10 -6.13 23.13 -23.61
CA LEU A 10 -5.96 21.80 -23.02
C LEU A 10 -4.47 21.44 -23.09
N LEU A 11 -3.72 21.84 -22.05
CA LEU A 11 -2.33 21.44 -21.87
C LEU A 11 -2.26 20.00 -21.33
N LEU A 12 -2.51 19.02 -22.20
CA LEU A 12 -2.23 17.62 -21.92
C LEU A 12 -0.71 17.37 -22.04
N LYS A 13 0.02 17.61 -20.95
CA LYS A 13 1.35 17.00 -20.77
C LYS A 13 1.17 15.55 -20.30
N ALA A 14 0.86 14.66 -21.23
CA ALA A 14 1.03 13.24 -21.02
C ALA A 14 2.53 12.91 -21.21
N VAL A 15 3.32 13.17 -20.17
CA VAL A 15 4.66 12.58 -20.07
C VAL A 15 4.46 11.14 -19.62
N ALA A 16 4.13 10.26 -20.56
CA ALA A 16 4.25 8.83 -20.37
C ALA A 16 5.73 8.48 -20.46
N VAL A 17 6.49 8.73 -19.38
CA VAL A 17 7.68 7.91 -19.14
C VAL A 17 7.13 6.55 -18.73
N GLN A 18 6.99 5.67 -19.71
CA GLN A 18 6.78 4.25 -19.48
C GLN A 18 8.10 3.70 -18.92
N VAL A 19 8.38 4.01 -17.65
CA VAL A 19 9.31 3.21 -16.88
C VAL A 19 8.63 1.86 -16.79
N ASN A 20 9.09 0.91 -17.60
CA ASN A 20 8.86 -0.51 -17.36
C ASN A 20 9.58 -0.82 -16.04
N GLY A 21 8.94 -0.41 -14.94
CA GLY A 21 9.42 -0.60 -13.59
C GLY A 21 9.63 -2.09 -13.43
N ILE A 22 10.89 -2.47 -13.23
CA ILE A 22 11.23 -3.81 -12.79
C ILE A 22 10.49 -3.97 -11.45
N PRO A 23 9.55 -4.92 -11.31
CA PRO A 23 8.71 -5.02 -10.12
C PRO A 23 9.58 -5.18 -8.88
N LEU A 24 9.03 -4.92 -7.68
CA LEU A 24 9.70 -5.26 -6.43
C LEU A 24 10.11 -6.75 -6.51
N ARG A 25 11.42 -7.02 -6.57
CA ARG A 25 11.92 -8.40 -6.79
C ARG A 25 12.64 -8.91 -5.56
N VAL A 26 12.26 -10.12 -5.17
CA VAL A 26 13.09 -10.99 -4.34
C VAL A 26 14.24 -11.53 -5.19
N VAL A 27 15.47 -11.30 -4.73
CA VAL A 27 16.65 -11.99 -5.26
C VAL A 27 16.79 -13.32 -4.53
N GLY A 28 16.27 -14.39 -5.16
CA GLY A 28 16.38 -15.78 -4.72
C GLY A 28 15.76 -16.06 -3.34
N PRO A 29 14.51 -16.55 -3.24
CA PRO A 29 14.14 -17.24 -2.01
C PRO A 29 15.12 -18.40 -1.85
N GLY A 30 15.81 -18.49 -0.71
CA GLY A 30 16.78 -19.55 -0.43
C GLY A 30 16.12 -20.92 -0.34
N GLU A 31 16.65 -21.81 0.49
CA GLU A 31 16.07 -23.15 0.68
C GLU A 31 14.62 -23.08 1.20
N GLY A 32 13.79 -24.04 0.79
CA GLY A 32 12.38 -24.17 1.16
C GLY A 32 11.66 -25.21 0.30
N SER A 33 10.52 -25.72 0.77
CA SER A 33 9.64 -26.55 -0.03
C SER A 33 9.04 -25.76 -1.21
N PRO A 34 8.56 -26.42 -2.28
CA PRO A 34 7.90 -25.74 -3.40
C PRO A 34 6.75 -24.81 -2.97
N ASP A 35 5.97 -25.22 -1.96
CA ASP A 35 4.85 -24.43 -1.44
C ASP A 35 5.30 -23.19 -0.68
N GLU A 36 6.38 -23.30 0.10
CA GLU A 36 6.98 -22.17 0.81
C GLU A 36 7.57 -21.15 -0.17
N ILE A 37 8.31 -21.62 -1.18
CA ILE A 37 8.86 -20.76 -2.23
C ILE A 37 7.73 -20.06 -3.00
N LYS A 38 6.67 -20.81 -3.36
CA LYS A 38 5.50 -20.24 -4.03
C LYS A 38 4.85 -19.16 -3.17
N ARG A 39 4.64 -19.43 -1.88
CA ARG A 39 4.05 -18.47 -0.93
C ARG A 39 4.83 -17.17 -0.82
N VAL A 40 6.16 -17.23 -0.78
CA VAL A 40 7.03 -16.04 -0.77
C VAL A 40 6.90 -15.26 -2.08
N LYS A 41 6.89 -15.96 -3.23
CA LYS A 41 6.72 -15.33 -4.55
C LYS A 41 5.36 -14.63 -4.68
N ASP A 42 4.28 -15.31 -4.30
CA ASP A 42 2.93 -14.75 -4.33
C ASP A 42 2.84 -13.51 -3.44
N ALA A 43 3.30 -13.61 -2.18
CA ALA A 43 3.29 -12.47 -1.25
C ALA A 43 4.13 -11.29 -1.74
N THR A 44 5.24 -11.55 -2.44
CA THR A 44 6.07 -10.50 -3.07
C THR A 44 5.33 -9.83 -4.23
N ALA A 45 4.66 -10.60 -5.08
CA ALA A 45 3.85 -10.06 -6.17
C ALA A 45 2.70 -9.20 -5.63
N ASP A 46 2.02 -9.66 -4.59
CA ASP A 46 0.96 -8.91 -3.93
C ASP A 46 1.49 -7.62 -3.30
N ALA A 47 2.64 -7.67 -2.61
CA ALA A 47 3.30 -6.48 -2.07
C ALA A 47 3.66 -5.46 -3.16
N HIS A 48 4.14 -5.92 -4.32
CA HIS A 48 4.37 -5.03 -5.46
C HIS A 48 3.07 -4.37 -5.93
N GLY A 49 1.98 -5.14 -6.05
CA GLY A 49 0.67 -4.60 -6.38
C GLY A 49 0.16 -3.59 -5.34
N LEU A 50 0.55 -3.69 -4.07
CA LEU A 50 0.27 -2.65 -3.07
C LEU A 50 1.04 -1.36 -3.36
N VAL A 51 2.31 -1.43 -3.77
CA VAL A 51 3.12 -0.25 -4.13
C VAL A 51 2.52 0.52 -5.31
N GLU A 52 2.04 -0.18 -6.35
CA GLU A 52 1.36 0.46 -7.48
C GLU A 52 0.06 1.18 -7.06
N LYS A 53 -0.68 0.59 -6.12
CA LYS A 53 -1.89 1.21 -5.55
C LYS A 53 -1.55 2.42 -4.70
N MET A 54 -0.45 2.37 -3.93
CA MET A 54 0.04 3.53 -3.17
C MET A 54 0.42 4.68 -4.08
N GLU A 55 1.07 4.42 -5.21
CA GLU A 55 1.39 5.44 -6.22
C GLU A 55 0.12 6.15 -6.71
N THR A 56 -0.92 5.37 -7.05
CA THR A 56 -2.21 5.91 -7.49
C THR A 56 -2.87 6.77 -6.41
N VAL A 57 -2.90 6.29 -5.16
CA VAL A 57 -3.48 7.04 -4.03
C VAL A 57 -2.65 8.29 -3.70
N HIS A 58 -1.32 8.21 -3.74
CA HIS A 58 -0.44 9.35 -3.50
C HIS A 58 -0.64 10.44 -4.55
N ALA A 59 -0.69 10.08 -5.83
CA ALA A 59 -0.97 11.02 -6.92
C ALA A 59 -2.35 11.69 -6.76
N ALA A 60 -3.39 10.92 -6.42
CA ALA A 60 -4.73 11.47 -6.15
C ALA A 60 -4.73 12.43 -4.95
N ALA A 61 -4.00 12.09 -3.88
CA ALA A 61 -3.86 12.95 -2.71
C ALA A 61 -3.16 14.28 -3.06
N GLN A 62 -2.12 14.24 -3.90
CA GLN A 62 -1.46 15.45 -4.42
C GLN A 62 -2.37 16.29 -5.31
N ALA A 63 -3.30 15.67 -6.03
CA ALA A 63 -4.33 16.35 -6.82
C ALA A 63 -5.49 16.92 -5.99
N GLY A 64 -5.47 16.75 -4.66
CA GLY A 64 -6.49 17.30 -3.76
C GLY A 64 -7.64 16.36 -3.42
N ASP A 65 -7.57 15.07 -3.78
CA ASP A 65 -8.59 14.09 -3.37
C ASP A 65 -8.53 13.89 -1.84
N ALA A 66 -9.60 14.28 -1.15
CA ALA A 66 -9.68 14.23 0.30
C ALA A 66 -9.67 12.79 0.85
N GLY A 67 -10.27 11.83 0.14
CA GLY A 67 -10.31 10.43 0.55
C GLY A 67 -8.94 9.74 0.40
N ALA A 68 -8.18 10.11 -0.62
CA ALA A 68 -6.80 9.70 -0.81
C ALA A 68 -5.88 10.31 0.26
N MET A 69 -6.00 11.62 0.51
CA MET A 69 -5.25 12.29 1.57
C MET A 69 -5.57 11.71 2.95
N ALA A 70 -6.82 11.31 3.21
CA ALA A 70 -7.19 10.64 4.45
C ALA A 70 -6.45 9.29 4.63
N LYS A 71 -6.25 8.52 3.56
CA LYS A 71 -5.46 7.27 3.61
C LYS A 71 -3.99 7.55 3.89
N VAL A 72 -3.41 8.55 3.22
CA VAL A 72 -2.02 8.97 3.47
C VAL A 72 -1.86 9.39 4.93
N ARG A 73 -2.77 10.20 5.46
CA ARG A 73 -2.74 10.61 6.88
C ARG A 73 -3.01 9.45 7.84
N GLY A 74 -3.85 8.49 7.44
CA GLY A 74 -4.11 7.28 8.21
C GLY A 74 -2.86 6.40 8.41
N ALA A 75 -1.91 6.46 7.47
CA ALA A 75 -0.64 5.75 7.54
C ALA A 75 0.50 6.59 8.13
N PHE A 76 0.67 7.83 7.69
CA PHE A 76 1.85 8.65 7.98
C PHE A 76 1.56 9.83 8.93
N GLY A 77 0.35 9.91 9.49
CA GLY A 77 -0.04 10.88 10.51
C GLY A 77 -0.58 12.21 9.97
N VAL A 78 -0.79 13.16 10.88
CA VAL A 78 -1.50 14.43 10.62
C VAL A 78 -0.77 15.40 9.69
N ALA A 79 0.56 15.32 9.63
CA ALA A 79 1.43 16.20 8.84
C ALA A 79 2.44 15.38 8.04
N PRO A 80 1.99 14.59 7.04
CA PRO A 80 2.84 13.67 6.32
C PRO A 80 3.80 14.42 5.37
N ASN A 81 5.04 13.96 5.26
CA ASN A 81 5.99 14.45 4.27
C ASN A 81 5.67 13.87 2.88
N MET A 82 4.80 14.55 2.14
CA MET A 82 4.31 14.11 0.82
C MET A 82 5.41 13.90 -0.22
N ALA A 83 6.47 14.73 -0.18
CA ALA A 83 7.60 14.60 -1.10
C ALA A 83 8.42 13.34 -0.78
N GLY A 84 8.74 13.11 0.49
CA GLY A 84 9.43 11.91 0.94
C GLY A 84 8.65 10.63 0.63
N ILE A 85 7.33 10.65 0.83
CA ILE A 85 6.46 9.52 0.48
C ILE A 85 6.51 9.24 -1.03
N GLY A 86 6.39 10.28 -1.87
CA GLY A 86 6.43 10.11 -3.33
C GLY A 86 7.75 9.51 -3.82
N THR A 87 8.89 10.01 -3.31
CA THR A 87 10.22 9.45 -3.61
C THR A 87 10.30 7.98 -3.19
N ASN A 88 9.88 7.65 -1.96
CA ASN A 88 9.97 6.29 -1.43
C ASN A 88 9.08 5.30 -2.20
N ILE A 89 7.90 5.71 -2.68
CA ILE A 89 7.06 4.86 -3.56
C ILE A 89 7.82 4.50 -4.84
N GLN A 90 8.45 5.47 -5.49
CA GLN A 90 9.22 5.22 -6.71
C GLN A 90 10.42 4.29 -6.45
N THR A 91 11.11 4.50 -5.32
CA THR A 91 12.22 3.64 -4.90
C THR A 91 11.76 2.21 -4.62
N LEU A 92 10.63 2.02 -3.92
CA LEU A 92 10.04 0.69 -3.69
C LEU A 92 9.62 0.01 -4.99
N LYS A 93 9.03 0.76 -5.92
CA LYS A 93 8.50 0.22 -7.18
C LYS A 93 9.59 -0.41 -8.04
N GLY A 94 10.79 0.18 -8.07
CA GLY A 94 11.97 -0.36 -8.76
C GLY A 94 12.94 -1.14 -7.86
N GLY A 95 12.61 -1.29 -6.57
CA GLY A 95 13.47 -1.84 -5.54
C GLY A 95 13.74 -3.33 -5.71
N LYS A 96 14.89 -3.77 -5.19
CA LYS A 96 15.23 -5.19 -5.07
C LYS A 96 15.74 -5.43 -3.66
N PHE A 97 15.40 -6.57 -3.10
CA PHE A 97 15.92 -6.99 -1.80
C PHE A 97 16.25 -8.48 -1.84
N LYS A 98 17.22 -8.90 -1.02
CA LYS A 98 17.57 -10.32 -0.89
C LYS A 98 16.64 -10.94 0.13
N MET A 99 16.06 -12.07 -0.21
CA MET A 99 15.35 -12.90 0.75
C MET A 99 16.33 -13.91 1.32
N GLY A 100 16.18 -14.23 2.60
CA GLY A 100 16.80 -15.40 3.21
C GLY A 100 16.15 -16.69 2.71
N GLU A 101 16.23 -17.73 3.54
CA GLU A 101 15.54 -18.98 3.28
C GLU A 101 14.02 -18.77 3.30
N ALA A 102 13.32 -19.43 2.38
CA ALA A 102 11.86 -19.45 2.37
C ALA A 102 11.31 -20.53 3.32
N LYS A 103 12.16 -21.43 3.80
CA LYS A 103 11.81 -22.45 4.78
C LYS A 103 11.28 -21.80 6.05
N ASN A 104 10.18 -22.34 6.59
CA ASN A 104 9.67 -21.95 7.90
C ASN A 104 10.77 -22.12 8.97
N PRO A 105 11.25 -21.04 9.59
CA PRO A 105 12.31 -21.17 10.59
C PRO A 105 11.75 -21.68 11.91
N ASN A 106 12.64 -22.19 12.75
CA ASN A 106 12.32 -22.41 14.17
C ASN A 106 12.18 -21.08 14.95
N MET A 107 12.45 -19.94 14.31
CA MET A 107 12.31 -18.61 14.90
C MET A 107 10.83 -18.22 15.02
N LEU A 108 10.41 -17.89 16.23
CA LEU A 108 9.08 -17.36 16.52
C LEU A 108 8.98 -15.89 16.10
N GLY A 109 7.91 -15.50 15.41
CA GLY A 109 7.62 -14.11 15.06
C GLY A 109 7.26 -13.88 13.59
N PRO A 110 6.85 -12.66 13.21
CA PRO A 110 6.41 -12.34 11.85
C PRO A 110 7.57 -12.44 10.85
N GLY A 111 8.67 -11.72 11.05
CA GLY A 111 9.85 -11.65 10.18
C GLY A 111 10.85 -10.65 10.75
N ALA A 112 12.01 -10.54 10.12
CA ALA A 112 13.02 -9.55 10.46
C ALA A 112 13.94 -9.26 9.27
N TYR A 113 14.19 -7.99 9.00
CA TYR A 113 15.31 -7.57 8.18
C TYR A 113 16.63 -7.62 8.99
N ASN A 114 17.63 -8.31 8.45
CA ASN A 114 18.96 -8.39 9.04
C ASN A 114 19.92 -7.42 8.32
N PRO A 115 20.25 -6.26 8.91
CA PRO A 115 21.09 -5.25 8.27
C PRO A 115 22.54 -5.72 8.05
N ASN A 116 23.00 -6.75 8.77
CA ASN A 116 24.36 -7.27 8.61
C ASN A 116 24.50 -8.18 7.40
N THR A 117 23.42 -8.84 6.99
CA THR A 117 23.42 -9.75 5.84
C THR A 117 22.73 -9.16 4.62
N ASP A 118 22.07 -8.00 4.78
CA ASP A 118 21.25 -7.35 3.75
C ASP A 118 20.18 -8.33 3.22
N LYS A 119 19.59 -9.11 4.14
CA LYS A 119 18.55 -10.10 3.84
C LYS A 119 17.32 -9.87 4.69
N VAL A 120 16.16 -10.12 4.09
CA VAL A 120 14.89 -10.28 4.79
C VAL A 120 14.75 -11.74 5.21
N GLU A 121 14.60 -12.01 6.49
CA GLU A 121 14.32 -13.34 7.03
C GLU A 121 12.85 -13.41 7.47
N LEU A 122 12.12 -14.41 7.00
CA LEU A 122 10.70 -14.56 7.32
C LEU A 122 10.58 -15.46 8.55
N GLY A 123 9.89 -15.00 9.59
CA GLY A 123 9.66 -15.75 10.82
C GLY A 123 8.49 -16.71 10.66
N SER A 124 8.30 -17.61 11.63
CA SER A 124 7.22 -18.61 11.59
C SER A 124 5.81 -18.03 11.46
N GLY A 125 5.56 -16.80 11.93
CA GLY A 125 4.30 -16.09 11.74
C GLY A 125 3.98 -15.82 10.26
N PHE A 126 4.97 -15.64 9.40
CA PHE A 126 4.75 -15.56 7.95
C PHE A 126 4.21 -16.88 7.39
N HIS A 127 4.62 -18.02 7.96
CA HIS A 127 4.26 -19.34 7.45
C HIS A 127 2.98 -19.90 8.05
N LEU A 128 2.68 -19.55 9.31
CA LEU A 128 1.64 -20.17 10.12
C LEU A 128 0.53 -19.16 10.44
N GLY A 129 -0.70 -19.47 10.03
CA GLY A 129 -1.89 -18.72 10.46
C GLY A 129 -2.06 -17.32 9.86
N THR A 130 -1.22 -16.89 8.91
CA THR A 130 -1.38 -15.61 8.21
C THR A 130 -2.12 -15.74 6.90
N THR A 131 -2.97 -14.75 6.61
CA THR A 131 -3.66 -14.63 5.33
C THR A 131 -2.69 -14.15 4.23
N PRO A 132 -3.01 -14.37 2.94
CA PRO A 132 -2.20 -13.82 1.84
C PRO A 132 -1.92 -12.31 1.98
N GLU A 133 -2.91 -11.56 2.45
CA GLU A 133 -2.81 -10.10 2.56
C GLU A 133 -1.93 -9.67 3.73
N GLN A 134 -1.98 -10.41 4.85
CA GLN A 134 -1.05 -10.18 5.95
C GLN A 134 0.40 -10.45 5.52
N ARG A 135 0.63 -11.52 4.74
CA ARG A 135 1.94 -11.83 4.19
C ARG A 135 2.43 -10.73 3.24
N ALA A 136 1.58 -10.23 2.35
CA ALA A 136 1.93 -9.13 1.46
C ALA A 136 2.30 -7.86 2.23
N GLY A 137 1.52 -7.50 3.26
CA GLY A 137 1.83 -6.38 4.15
C GLY A 137 3.16 -6.57 4.90
N GLN A 138 3.48 -7.80 5.29
CA GLN A 138 4.74 -8.12 5.93
C GLN A 138 5.93 -8.03 4.96
N ILE A 139 5.82 -8.57 3.73
CA ILE A 139 6.87 -8.40 2.71
C ILE A 139 7.10 -6.92 2.45
N LEU A 140 6.04 -6.12 2.38
CA LEU A 140 6.15 -4.68 2.21
C LEU A 140 6.92 -4.01 3.36
N HIS A 141 6.59 -4.33 4.61
CA HIS A 141 7.31 -3.86 5.81
C HIS A 141 8.80 -4.20 5.73
N GLU A 142 9.14 -5.47 5.50
CA GLU A 142 10.54 -5.88 5.48
C GLU A 142 11.30 -5.32 4.27
N SER A 143 10.64 -5.24 3.11
CA SER A 143 11.24 -4.65 1.92
C SER A 143 11.51 -3.16 2.09
N SER A 144 10.72 -2.43 2.89
CA SER A 144 11.00 -1.01 3.14
C SER A 144 12.27 -0.83 3.97
N HIS A 145 12.58 -1.76 4.88
CA HIS A 145 13.89 -1.74 5.55
C HIS A 145 15.03 -1.92 4.57
N ALA A 146 14.95 -2.97 3.74
CA ALA A 146 16.02 -3.31 2.80
C ALA A 146 16.22 -2.24 1.72
N VAL A 147 15.11 -1.69 1.18
CA VAL A 147 15.14 -0.79 0.03
C VAL A 147 15.25 0.68 0.43
N LEU A 148 14.59 1.10 1.52
CA LEU A 148 14.51 2.50 1.93
C LEU A 148 15.33 2.81 3.19
N GLY A 149 15.81 1.79 3.90
CA GLY A 149 16.46 1.99 5.20
C GLY A 149 15.51 2.45 6.30
N THR A 150 14.21 2.10 6.21
CA THR A 150 13.23 2.44 7.25
C THR A 150 13.63 1.87 8.62
N LYS A 151 13.03 2.40 9.69
CA LYS A 151 13.26 1.98 11.07
C LYS A 151 11.95 1.69 11.80
N ASP A 152 12.03 0.86 12.84
CA ASP A 152 10.88 0.56 13.72
C ASP A 152 10.84 1.40 14.98
N VAL A 153 11.93 2.12 15.27
CA VAL A 153 12.03 2.91 16.49
C VAL A 153 12.38 4.35 16.16
N PHE A 154 11.75 5.26 16.89
CA PHE A 154 11.93 6.69 16.77
C PHE A 154 12.25 7.28 18.13
N ASN A 155 13.16 8.24 18.18
CA ASN A 155 13.48 8.92 19.42
C ASN A 155 12.34 9.87 19.83
N LYS A 156 12.43 10.46 21.04
CA LYS A 156 11.45 11.42 21.55
C LYS A 156 11.21 12.67 20.67
N HIS A 157 12.10 12.93 19.71
CA HIS A 157 11.99 14.04 18.75
C HIS A 157 11.38 13.60 17.41
N GLY A 158 10.92 12.35 17.32
CA GLY A 158 10.34 11.80 16.10
C GLY A 158 11.36 11.50 15.01
N GLN A 159 12.65 11.36 15.33
CA GLN A 159 13.67 10.95 14.36
C GLN A 159 13.87 9.44 14.41
N PRO A 160 14.08 8.76 13.27
CA PRO A 160 14.36 7.34 13.27
C PRO A 160 15.65 7.04 14.05
N THR A 161 15.65 5.94 14.81
CA THR A 161 16.81 5.48 15.56
C THR A 161 17.00 3.98 15.41
N ASP A 162 18.22 3.50 15.63
CA ASP A 162 18.48 2.06 15.65
C ASP A 162 17.84 1.47 16.92
N GLN A 163 17.16 0.33 16.78
CA GLN A 163 16.49 -0.33 17.89
C GLN A 163 17.46 -0.67 19.04
N GLN A 164 18.73 -0.98 18.73
CA GLN A 164 19.77 -1.24 19.72
C GLN A 164 20.14 0.00 20.56
N LYS A 165 19.89 1.21 20.04
CA LYS A 165 20.13 2.49 20.71
C LYS A 165 18.87 3.03 21.39
N ALA A 166 17.73 2.34 21.26
CA ALA A 166 16.46 2.73 21.85
C ALA A 166 16.42 2.37 23.34
N THR A 167 17.25 3.04 24.12
CA THR A 167 17.33 2.88 25.58
C THR A 167 16.89 4.13 26.31
N ASN A 168 16.51 5.19 25.59
CA ASN A 168 16.17 6.47 26.18
C ASN A 168 14.69 6.55 26.53
N ALA A 169 14.41 7.19 27.68
CA ALA A 169 13.06 7.56 28.04
C ALA A 169 12.42 8.44 26.95
N GLY A 170 11.28 8.00 26.44
CA GLY A 170 10.50 8.71 25.41
C GLY A 170 10.69 8.20 23.98
N ASP A 171 11.56 7.21 23.75
CA ASP A 171 11.62 6.51 22.46
C ASP A 171 10.31 5.73 22.22
N LYS A 172 9.89 5.64 20.95
CA LYS A 172 8.62 5.06 20.52
C LYS A 172 8.83 3.99 19.47
N THR A 173 8.16 2.86 19.64
CA THR A 173 8.16 1.78 18.64
C THR A 173 7.00 1.97 17.68
N GLY A 174 7.32 2.22 16.41
CA GLY A 174 6.37 2.46 15.33
C GLY A 174 5.71 1.21 14.77
N TYR A 175 5.46 0.19 15.59
CA TYR A 175 4.58 -0.92 15.20
C TYR A 175 3.12 -0.49 15.36
N ARG A 176 2.26 -0.94 14.44
CA ARG A 176 0.82 -0.70 14.41
C ARG A 176 0.14 -0.98 15.74
N ASP A 177 0.52 -2.09 16.38
CA ASP A 177 -0.07 -2.54 17.64
C ASP A 177 0.70 -2.01 18.88
N SER A 178 1.55 -1.00 18.70
CA SER A 178 2.36 -0.36 19.76
C SER A 178 2.13 1.16 19.79
N ASN A 179 3.13 1.99 19.43
CA ASN A 179 3.05 3.45 19.54
C ASN A 179 2.66 4.17 18.24
N LEU A 180 2.40 3.45 17.14
CA LEU A 180 2.20 4.09 15.84
C LEU A 180 1.01 5.07 15.84
N GLU A 181 -0.10 4.77 16.51
CA GLU A 181 -1.23 5.70 16.62
C GLU A 181 -0.86 7.01 17.32
N GLU A 182 -0.12 6.93 18.43
CA GLU A 182 0.38 8.11 19.16
C GLU A 182 1.32 8.95 18.27
N MET A 183 2.22 8.28 17.56
CA MET A 183 3.17 8.92 16.64
C MET A 183 2.44 9.64 15.48
N LYS A 184 1.36 9.04 14.94
CA LYS A 184 0.57 9.65 13.87
C LYS A 184 -0.14 10.93 14.29
N SER A 185 -0.57 11.02 15.55
CA SER A 185 -1.22 12.22 16.09
C SER A 185 -0.25 13.35 16.44
N ASN A 186 1.05 13.06 16.55
CA ASN A 186 2.06 14.05 16.90
C ASN A 186 2.79 14.59 15.64
N PRO A 187 2.70 15.91 15.34
CA PRO A 187 3.35 16.50 14.18
C PRO A 187 4.87 16.27 14.11
N ALA A 188 5.55 16.17 15.25
CA ALA A 188 7.01 15.93 15.29
C ALA A 188 7.38 14.55 14.73
N PHE A 189 6.54 13.55 14.98
CA PHE A 189 6.73 12.20 14.45
C PHE A 189 6.19 12.07 13.02
N SER A 190 5.01 12.63 12.76
CA SER A 190 4.31 12.48 11.47
C SER A 190 5.15 12.90 10.26
N GLN A 191 5.99 13.94 10.39
CA GLN A 191 6.89 14.36 9.31
C GLN A 191 7.90 13.27 8.92
N ASN A 192 8.26 12.38 9.85
CA ASN A 192 9.26 11.32 9.65
C ASN A 192 8.66 9.91 9.56
N LEU A 193 7.34 9.74 9.66
CA LEU A 193 6.70 8.42 9.55
C LEU A 193 6.87 7.76 8.17
N HIS A 194 7.22 8.51 7.13
CA HIS A 194 7.64 7.94 5.84
C HIS A 194 8.95 7.11 5.94
N GLN A 195 9.67 7.22 7.05
CA GLN A 195 10.86 6.43 7.41
C GLN A 195 10.53 5.27 8.35
N ASN A 196 9.26 5.06 8.72
CA ASN A 196 8.81 3.94 9.53
C ASN A 196 8.33 2.79 8.65
N ALA A 197 8.77 1.56 8.91
CA ALA A 197 8.42 0.41 8.08
C ALA A 197 6.93 0.06 8.16
N ASP A 198 6.36 0.07 9.36
CA ASP A 198 4.96 -0.32 9.55
C ASP A 198 3.97 0.72 9.00
N SER A 199 4.38 1.98 8.86
CA SER A 199 3.60 3.00 8.14
C SER A 199 3.38 2.62 6.68
N TRP A 200 4.37 2.00 6.00
CA TRP A 200 4.21 1.49 4.64
C TRP A 200 3.23 0.31 4.59
N ARG A 201 3.34 -0.63 5.53
CA ARG A 201 2.37 -1.73 5.69
C ARG A 201 0.94 -1.21 5.86
N VAL A 202 0.73 -0.25 6.77
CA VAL A 202 -0.58 0.37 7.01
C VAL A 202 -1.08 1.09 5.75
N PHE A 203 -0.22 1.81 5.03
CA PHE A 203 -0.62 2.48 3.80
C PHE A 203 -1.09 1.48 2.73
N GLY A 204 -0.37 0.37 2.57
CA GLY A 204 -0.76 -0.70 1.65
C GLY A 204 -2.12 -1.32 2.00
N ASP A 205 -2.35 -1.60 3.28
CA ASP A 205 -3.64 -2.10 3.78
C ASP A 205 -4.80 -1.13 3.47
N LEU A 206 -4.60 0.17 3.67
CA LEU A 206 -5.60 1.20 3.39
C LEU A 206 -5.89 1.34 1.89
N CYS A 207 -4.85 1.25 1.05
CA CYS A 207 -4.98 1.28 -0.41
C CYS A 207 -5.73 0.05 -0.95
N ARG A 208 -5.51 -1.12 -0.36
CA ARG A 208 -6.17 -2.37 -0.76
C ARG A 208 -7.69 -2.33 -0.54
N ARG A 209 -8.13 -1.96 0.66
CA ARG A 209 -9.56 -1.93 1.05
C ARG A 209 -10.42 -1.04 0.15
N GLU A 210 -9.83 0.01 -0.41
CA GLU A 210 -10.53 0.91 -1.33
C GLU A 210 -10.90 0.23 -2.65
N LEU A 211 -10.02 -0.61 -3.19
CA LEU A 211 -10.32 -1.34 -4.41
C LEU A 211 -11.34 -2.43 -4.16
N GLU A 212 -11.25 -3.12 -3.03
CA GLU A 212 -12.28 -4.07 -2.61
C GLU A 212 -13.64 -3.34 -2.54
N ARG A 213 -13.70 -2.18 -1.88
CA ARG A 213 -14.91 -1.34 -1.82
C ARG A 213 -15.42 -0.95 -3.22
N ARG A 214 -14.56 -0.44 -4.11
CA ARG A 214 -14.96 -0.05 -5.48
C ARG A 214 -15.45 -1.23 -6.30
N ALA A 215 -14.79 -2.38 -6.23
CA ALA A 215 -15.22 -3.58 -6.92
C ALA A 215 -16.59 -4.07 -6.42
N TYR A 216 -16.85 -3.98 -5.11
CA TYR A 216 -18.18 -4.23 -4.56
C TYR A 216 -19.22 -3.23 -5.08
N GLU A 217 -18.90 -1.94 -5.13
CA GLU A 217 -19.82 -0.91 -5.64
C GLU A 217 -20.12 -1.06 -7.14
N GLU A 218 -19.12 -1.38 -7.96
CA GLU A 218 -19.31 -1.62 -9.40
C GLU A 218 -20.18 -2.85 -9.67
N THR A 219 -19.94 -3.95 -8.94
CA THR A 219 -20.75 -5.17 -9.09
C THR A 219 -22.19 -4.98 -8.62
N ASP A 220 -22.42 -4.13 -7.61
CA ASP A 220 -23.77 -3.81 -7.15
C ASP A 220 -24.50 -2.88 -8.15
N LEU A 221 -23.82 -1.89 -8.71
CA LEU A 221 -24.38 -1.03 -9.76
C LEU A 221 -24.79 -1.82 -11.02
N VAL A 222 -24.04 -2.86 -11.40
CA VAL A 222 -24.43 -3.76 -12.50
C VAL A 222 -25.70 -4.54 -12.19
N LYS A 223 -25.90 -4.97 -10.93
CA LYS A 223 -27.14 -5.64 -10.50
C LYS A 223 -28.34 -4.68 -10.46
N VAL A 224 -28.13 -3.44 -10.01
CA VAL A 224 -29.19 -2.42 -9.98
C VAL A 224 -29.58 -1.99 -11.40
N SER A 225 -28.63 -1.82 -12.32
CA SER A 225 -28.94 -1.43 -13.70
C SER A 225 -29.68 -2.53 -14.46
N SER A 226 -29.31 -3.79 -14.26
CA SER A 226 -29.98 -4.93 -14.88
C SER A 226 -31.40 -5.12 -14.34
N SER A 227 -31.62 -4.96 -13.03
CA SER A 227 -32.96 -4.99 -12.44
C SER A 227 -33.86 -3.83 -12.89
N LEU A 228 -33.32 -2.62 -13.04
CA LEU A 228 -34.04 -1.48 -13.64
C LEU A 228 -34.38 -1.72 -15.11
N PHE A 229 -33.44 -2.28 -15.89
CA PHE A 229 -33.68 -2.63 -17.28
C PHE A 229 -34.81 -3.66 -17.43
N PHE A 230 -34.85 -4.69 -16.59
CA PHE A 230 -35.94 -5.67 -16.58
C PHE A 230 -37.29 -5.06 -16.16
N ALA A 231 -37.30 -4.13 -15.21
CA ALA A 231 -38.51 -3.42 -14.80
C ALA A 231 -39.05 -2.52 -15.92
N LEU A 232 -38.17 -1.74 -16.57
CA LEU A 232 -38.51 -0.90 -17.72
C LEU A 232 -39.00 -1.74 -18.90
N PHE A 233 -38.34 -2.86 -19.20
CA PHE A 233 -38.75 -3.77 -20.27
C PHE A 233 -40.12 -4.38 -20.02
N ARG A 234 -40.40 -4.82 -18.78
CA ARG A 234 -41.74 -5.30 -18.39
C ARG A 234 -42.81 -4.23 -18.51
N PHE A 235 -42.50 -3.00 -18.10
CA PHE A 235 -43.43 -1.89 -18.23
C PHE A 235 -43.73 -1.61 -19.69
N LEU A 236 -42.70 -1.48 -20.55
CA LEU A 236 -42.88 -1.24 -21.98
C LEU A 236 -43.67 -2.35 -22.68
N PHE A 237 -43.40 -3.61 -22.33
CA PHE A 237 -44.10 -4.76 -22.88
C PHE A 237 -45.59 -4.76 -22.50
N LEU A 238 -45.91 -4.42 -21.25
CA LEU A 238 -47.30 -4.25 -20.81
C LEU A 238 -47.99 -3.10 -21.52
N THR A 239 -47.34 -1.95 -21.69
CA THR A 239 -47.95 -0.80 -22.39
C THR A 239 -48.25 -1.15 -23.86
N ILE A 240 -47.34 -1.86 -24.54
CA ILE A 240 -47.55 -2.32 -25.91
C ILE A 240 -48.73 -3.30 -25.96
N LEU A 241 -48.77 -4.29 -25.07
CA LEU A 241 -49.84 -5.29 -25.05
C LEU A 241 -51.24 -4.67 -24.84
N PHE A 242 -51.35 -3.66 -23.98
CA PHE A 242 -52.60 -2.93 -23.76
C PHE A 242 -52.99 -1.96 -24.89
N SER A 243 -52.08 -1.64 -25.81
CA SER A 243 -52.38 -0.77 -26.97
C SER A 243 -53.02 -1.53 -28.14
N PHE A 244 -53.06 -2.86 -28.09
CA PHE A 244 -53.61 -3.74 -29.14
C PHE A 244 -54.87 -4.51 -28.71
N LEU A 245 -55.39 -4.23 -27.51
CA LEU A 245 -56.67 -4.74 -26.99
C LEU A 245 -57.69 -3.61 -26.96
#